data_AF-A0A356NZK8-F1
#
_entry.id   AF-A0A356NZK8-F1
#
_cell.length_a   1.000
_cell.length_b   1.000
_cell.length_c   1.000
_cell.angle_alpha   90.00
_cell.angle_beta   90.00
_cell.angle_gamma   90.00
#
_symmetry.space_group_name_H-M   'P 1'
#
loop_
_entity.id
_entity.type
_entity.pdbx_description
1 polymer ?
#
loop_
_entity_poly.entity_id
_entity_poly.type
_entity_poly.pdbx_seq_one_letter_code
_entity_poly.pdbx_strand_id
1 'polypeptide(L)'
;MSLIAVQSFAAGNWIGPGADAAPLHNAFSGALIGHAGGAALDVATMRQHAIATGGPALRAMTFHDRARMLKALAQYLNDRKESLYELSYLTGATRADSWIDIDGGIGTMFVFASKGRREMPDAHVYLDGEVEM
;
A
#
# COMPACT_ATOMS: atom_id res chain seq x y z
N MET A 1 -6.63 -15.19 -19.43
CA MET A 1 -6.86 -14.75 -18.04
C MET A 1 -8.34 -14.52 -17.84
N SER A 2 -8.89 -14.85 -16.67
CA SER A 2 -10.24 -14.40 -16.29
C SER A 2 -10.22 -12.90 -16.02
N LEU A 3 -11.36 -12.22 -16.24
CA LEU A 3 -11.50 -10.80 -15.91
C LEU A 3 -11.26 -10.57 -14.42
N ILE A 4 -10.51 -9.52 -14.08
CA ILE A 4 -10.20 -9.12 -12.71
C ILE A 4 -11.37 -8.31 -12.16
N ALA A 5 -11.93 -8.76 -11.03
CA ALA A 5 -12.86 -7.97 -10.23
C ALA A 5 -12.08 -7.27 -9.11
N VAL A 6 -11.70 -6.01 -9.33
CA VAL A 6 -10.88 -5.26 -8.35
C VAL A 6 -11.74 -4.89 -7.16
N GLN A 7 -11.40 -5.45 -6.00
CA GLN A 7 -12.10 -5.20 -4.74
C GLN A 7 -11.48 -4.01 -3.99
N SER A 8 -12.31 -3.22 -3.33
CA SER A 8 -11.88 -2.21 -2.35
C SER A 8 -11.81 -2.83 -0.96
N PHE A 9 -10.74 -2.61 -0.22
CA PHE A 9 -10.66 -3.02 1.19
C PHE A 9 -11.06 -1.85 2.11
N ALA A 10 -12.22 -1.94 2.76
CA ALA A 10 -12.81 -0.86 3.56
C ALA A 10 -13.29 -1.38 4.92
N ALA A 11 -12.80 -0.76 6.00
CA ALA A 11 -13.17 -1.08 7.39
C ALA A 11 -13.10 -2.59 7.72
N GLY A 12 -12.07 -3.29 7.21
CA GLY A 12 -11.86 -4.73 7.46
C GLY A 12 -12.53 -5.66 6.45
N ASN A 13 -13.25 -5.14 5.46
CA ASN A 13 -14.03 -5.94 4.52
C ASN A 13 -13.57 -5.73 3.07
N TRP A 14 -13.62 -6.82 2.29
CA TRP A 14 -13.46 -6.77 0.84
C TRP A 14 -14.80 -6.48 0.16
N ILE A 15 -14.87 -5.36 -0.56
CA ILE A 15 -16.07 -4.91 -1.28
C ILE A 15 -15.79 -5.02 -2.78
N GLY A 16 -16.58 -5.83 -3.48
CA GLY A 16 -16.47 -6.01 -4.92
C GLY A 16 -16.86 -4.76 -5.72
N PRO A 17 -16.55 -4.74 -7.03
CA PRO A 17 -17.01 -3.68 -7.92
C PRO A 17 -18.55 -3.61 -7.95
N GLY A 18 -19.09 -2.40 -8.05
CA GLY A 18 -20.53 -2.15 -8.14
C GLY A 18 -21.07 -2.26 -9.57
N ALA A 19 -22.37 -2.01 -9.73
CA ALA A 19 -23.03 -2.08 -11.05
C ALA A 19 -22.44 -1.09 -12.06
N ASP A 20 -22.02 0.09 -11.61
CA ASP A 20 -21.44 1.14 -12.44
C ASP A 20 -19.89 1.13 -12.43
N ALA A 21 -19.28 -0.03 -12.19
CA ALA A 21 -17.82 -0.16 -12.16
C ALA A 21 -17.19 0.17 -13.52
N ALA A 22 -16.10 0.92 -13.51
CA ALA A 22 -15.40 1.31 -14.72
C ALA A 22 -14.62 0.11 -15.31
N PRO A 23 -14.64 -0.08 -16.64
CA PRO A 23 -13.83 -1.10 -17.29
C PRO A 23 -12.35 -0.72 -17.23
N LEU A 24 -11.51 -1.71 -16.97
CA LEU A 24 -10.06 -1.62 -17.05
C LEU A 24 -9.59 -2.32 -18.32
N HIS A 25 -8.72 -1.66 -19.07
CA HIS A 25 -8.19 -2.17 -20.32
C HIS A 25 -6.68 -2.35 -20.26
N ASN A 26 -6.17 -3.38 -20.94
CA ASN A 26 -4.75 -3.54 -21.20
C ASN A 26 -4.31 -2.41 -22.14
N ALA A 27 -3.33 -1.61 -21.73
CA ALA A 27 -2.92 -0.40 -22.47
C ALA A 27 -2.21 -0.70 -23.81
N PHE A 28 -1.66 -1.90 -23.97
CA PHE A 28 -1.00 -2.32 -25.21
C PHE A 28 -2.00 -2.88 -26.25
N SER A 29 -2.90 -3.75 -25.82
CA SER A 29 -3.82 -4.48 -26.73
C SER A 29 -5.23 -3.91 -26.79
N GLY A 30 -5.62 -3.04 -25.84
CA GLY A 30 -6.99 -2.56 -25.67
C GLY A 30 -7.96 -3.60 -25.09
N ALA A 31 -7.52 -4.82 -24.84
CA ALA A 31 -8.36 -5.89 -24.31
C ALA A 31 -8.91 -5.53 -22.91
N LEU A 32 -10.17 -5.85 -22.66
CA LEU A 32 -10.77 -5.73 -21.32
C LEU A 32 -10.07 -6.70 -20.36
N ILE A 33 -9.56 -6.18 -19.24
CA ILE A 33 -8.85 -6.96 -18.22
C ILE A 33 -9.62 -7.05 -16.90
N GLY A 34 -10.59 -6.18 -16.66
CA GLY A 34 -11.34 -6.18 -15.42
C GLY A 34 -12.26 -5.00 -15.24
N HIS A 35 -12.80 -4.86 -14.04
CA HIS A 35 -13.58 -3.69 -13.61
C HIS A 35 -13.17 -3.26 -12.20
N ALA A 36 -13.26 -1.96 -11.95
CA ALA A 36 -12.98 -1.37 -10.64
C ALA A 36 -13.97 -0.25 -10.28
N GLY A 37 -14.22 -0.07 -8.99
CA GLY A 37 -15.07 1.00 -8.47
C GLY A 37 -16.57 0.71 -8.62
N GLY A 38 -17.39 1.77 -8.65
CA GLY A 38 -18.85 1.68 -8.78
C GLY A 38 -19.61 1.24 -7.53
N ALA A 39 -18.94 0.64 -6.54
CA ALA A 39 -19.55 0.34 -5.25
C ALA A 39 -19.67 1.61 -4.40
N ALA A 40 -20.83 1.81 -3.77
CA ALA A 40 -20.98 2.84 -2.75
C ALA A 40 -20.14 2.45 -1.52
N LEU A 41 -19.16 3.30 -1.17
CA LEU A 41 -18.34 3.11 0.02
C LEU A 41 -18.87 3.99 1.15
N ASP A 42 -19.08 3.41 2.33
CA ASP A 42 -19.38 4.17 3.53
C ASP A 42 -18.10 4.84 4.06
N VAL A 43 -17.81 6.02 3.52
CA VAL A 43 -16.64 6.82 3.87
C VAL A 43 -16.65 7.23 5.36
N ALA A 44 -17.84 7.44 5.94
CA ALA A 44 -17.96 7.78 7.35
C ALA A 44 -17.48 6.61 8.24
N THR A 45 -17.93 5.40 7.93
CA THR A 45 -17.48 4.17 8.61
C THR A 45 -16.00 3.90 8.36
N MET A 46 -15.49 4.07 7.14
CA MET A 46 -14.06 3.92 6.83
C MET A 46 -13.20 4.85 7.68
N ARG A 47 -13.57 6.13 7.74
CA ARG A 47 -12.86 7.13 8.56
C ARG A 47 -12.95 6.79 10.04
N GLN A 48 -14.13 6.42 10.53
CA GLN A 48 -14.31 6.06 11.93
C GLN A 48 -13.47 4.84 12.30
N HIS A 49 -13.41 3.83 11.43
CA HIS A 49 -12.56 2.65 11.63
C HIS A 49 -11.07 3.02 11.67
N ALA A 50 -10.61 3.85 10.73
CA ALA A 50 -9.22 4.32 10.73
C ALA A 50 -8.87 5.08 12.03
N ILE A 51 -9.75 5.94 12.53
CA ILE A 51 -9.52 6.74 13.73
C ILE A 51 -9.64 5.92 15.02
N ALA A 52 -10.67 5.09 15.15
CA ALA A 52 -10.99 4.37 16.39
C ALA A 52 -10.23 3.04 16.53
N THR A 53 -9.83 2.42 15.42
CA THR A 53 -9.13 1.12 15.43
C THR A 53 -7.67 1.27 14.97
N GLY A 54 -7.45 1.75 13.74
CA GLY A 54 -6.10 1.83 13.15
C GLY A 54 -5.17 2.78 13.90
N GLY A 55 -5.66 3.98 14.24
CA GLY A 55 -4.89 4.99 14.95
C GLY A 55 -4.35 4.52 16.31
N PRO A 56 -5.21 4.06 17.25
CA PRO A 56 -4.76 3.53 18.53
C PRO A 56 -3.81 2.36 18.41
N ALA A 57 -4.07 1.41 17.50
CA ALA A 57 -3.19 0.27 17.27
C ALA A 57 -1.77 0.70 16.84
N LEU A 58 -1.66 1.65 15.91
CA LEU A 58 -0.36 2.16 15.47
C LEU A 58 0.33 3.06 16.50
N ARG A 59 -0.43 3.83 17.29
CA ARG A 59 0.12 4.69 18.35
C ARG A 59 0.53 3.92 19.60
N ALA A 60 0.03 2.71 19.80
CA ALA A 60 0.50 1.82 20.86
C ALA A 60 1.90 1.25 20.57
N MET A 61 2.33 1.24 19.30
CA MET A 61 3.65 0.79 18.87
C MET A 61 4.71 1.90 19.02
N THR A 62 5.95 1.54 19.33
CA THR A 62 7.07 2.49 19.25
C THR A 62 7.41 2.82 17.79
N PHE A 63 8.24 3.84 17.53
CA PHE A 63 8.77 4.07 16.18
C PHE A 63 9.53 2.85 15.65
N HIS A 64 10.29 2.15 16.51
CA HIS A 64 11.05 0.97 16.09
C HIS A 64 10.14 -0.21 15.74
N ASP A 65 9.04 -0.41 16.47
CA ASP A 65 8.06 -1.44 16.14
C ASP A 65 7.41 -1.17 14.77
N ARG A 66 7.00 0.07 14.50
CA ARG A 66 6.51 0.45 13.18
C ARG A 66 7.57 0.29 12.09
N ALA A 67 8.83 0.59 12.39
CA ALA A 67 9.93 0.39 11.46
C ALA A 67 10.17 -1.11 11.15
N ARG A 68 10.06 -1.99 12.16
CA ARG A 68 10.11 -3.45 11.97
C ARG A 68 8.92 -3.93 11.11
N MET A 69 7.74 -3.40 11.34
CA MET A 69 6.54 -3.70 10.54
C MET A 69 6.71 -3.27 9.08
N LEU A 70 7.24 -2.07 8.81
CA LEU A 70 7.58 -1.61 7.45
C LEU A 70 8.62 -2.51 6.77
N LYS A 71 9.65 -2.94 7.51
CA LYS A 71 10.64 -3.88 6.98
C LYS A 71 10.00 -5.22 6.60
N ALA A 72 9.14 -5.76 7.47
CA ALA A 72 8.43 -7.01 7.20
C ALA A 72 7.52 -6.90 5.97
N LEU A 73 6.81 -5.76 5.81
CA LEU A 73 6.01 -5.50 4.61
C LEU A 73 6.86 -5.40 3.34
N ALA A 74 7.99 -4.68 3.40
CA ALA A 74 8.90 -4.55 2.27
C ALA A 74 9.47 -5.92 1.84
N GLN A 75 9.84 -6.78 2.80
CA GLN A 75 10.27 -8.16 2.52
C GLN A 75 9.15 -8.98 1.90
N TYR A 76 7.94 -8.93 2.46
CA TYR A 76 6.78 -9.65 1.96
C TYR A 76 6.48 -9.31 0.48
N LEU A 77 6.54 -8.02 0.14
CA LEU A 77 6.33 -7.53 -1.22
C LEU A 77 7.49 -7.90 -2.16
N ASN A 78 8.74 -7.76 -1.70
CA ASN A 78 9.92 -8.12 -2.47
C ASN A 78 9.92 -9.60 -2.89
N ASP A 79 9.52 -10.50 -1.98
CA ASP A 79 9.44 -11.94 -2.26
C ASP A 79 8.34 -12.29 -3.28
N ARG A 80 7.41 -11.36 -3.57
CA ARG A 80 6.23 -11.55 -4.42
C ARG A 80 6.17 -10.60 -5.61
N LYS A 81 7.22 -9.83 -5.85
CA LYS A 81 7.20 -8.72 -6.80
C LYS A 81 6.99 -9.12 -8.26
N GLU A 82 7.34 -10.35 -8.65
CA GLU A 82 7.09 -10.81 -10.02
C GLU A 82 5.59 -10.77 -10.37
N SER A 83 4.70 -11.06 -9.42
CA SER A 83 3.25 -10.91 -9.66
C SER A 83 2.83 -9.45 -9.90
N LEU A 84 3.54 -8.49 -9.30
CA LEU A 84 3.33 -7.07 -9.54
C LEU A 84 3.85 -6.67 -10.93
N TYR A 85 4.98 -7.23 -11.38
CA TYR A 85 5.49 -7.02 -12.73
C TYR A 85 4.51 -7.54 -13.80
N GLU A 86 3.98 -8.75 -13.60
CA GLU A 86 2.98 -9.32 -14.51
C GLU A 86 1.73 -8.44 -14.65
N LEU A 87 1.27 -7.85 -13.55
CA LEU A 87 0.17 -6.87 -13.58
C LEU A 87 0.59 -5.55 -14.23
N SER A 88 1.81 -5.07 -13.96
CA SER A 88 2.32 -3.81 -14.51
C SER A 88 2.43 -3.83 -16.04
N TYR A 89 2.72 -4.98 -16.65
CA TYR A 89 2.68 -5.10 -18.11
C TYR A 89 1.33 -4.75 -18.73
N LEU A 90 0.23 -4.94 -17.99
CA LEU A 90 -1.10 -4.56 -18.46
C LEU A 90 -1.26 -3.03 -18.59
N THR A 91 -0.40 -2.24 -17.94
CA THR A 91 -0.34 -0.78 -18.06
C THR A 91 0.47 -0.31 -19.27
N GLY A 92 1.10 -1.23 -20.02
CA GLY A 92 1.95 -0.92 -21.17
C GLY A 92 3.39 -0.56 -20.80
N ALA A 93 3.74 -0.56 -19.51
CA ALA A 93 5.09 -0.33 -19.02
C ALA A 93 6.05 -1.44 -19.45
N THR A 94 7.30 -1.08 -19.78
CA THR A 94 8.36 -2.07 -19.92
C THR A 94 8.78 -2.60 -18.54
N ARG A 95 9.62 -3.65 -18.51
CA ARG A 95 10.18 -4.13 -17.24
C ARG A 95 11.03 -3.06 -16.55
N ALA A 96 11.77 -2.26 -17.32
CA ALA A 96 12.61 -1.20 -16.77
C ALA A 96 11.77 -0.07 -16.14
N ASP A 97 10.68 0.33 -16.79
CA ASP A 97 9.75 1.33 -16.24
C ASP A 97 9.06 0.79 -14.98
N SER A 98 8.59 -0.46 -15.04
CA SER A 98 7.94 -1.13 -13.89
C SER A 98 8.90 -1.31 -12.71
N TRP A 99 10.20 -1.46 -12.96
CA TRP A 99 11.20 -1.57 -11.91
C TRP A 99 11.30 -0.28 -11.08
N ILE A 100 11.14 0.89 -11.71
CA ILE A 100 11.13 2.16 -10.99
C ILE A 100 9.92 2.24 -10.04
N ASP A 101 8.75 1.82 -10.47
CA ASP A 101 7.53 1.85 -9.65
C ASP A 101 7.57 0.78 -8.53
N ILE A 102 7.85 -0.47 -8.89
CA ILE A 102 7.77 -1.62 -7.99
C ILE A 102 8.98 -1.68 -7.06
N ASP A 103 10.19 -1.81 -7.62
CA ASP A 103 11.41 -1.92 -6.80
C ASP A 103 11.74 -0.57 -6.14
N GLY A 104 11.44 0.55 -6.79
CA GLY A 104 11.57 1.88 -6.16
C GLY A 104 10.60 2.07 -4.98
N GLY A 105 9.35 1.63 -5.09
CA GLY A 105 8.39 1.64 -3.98
C GLY A 105 8.81 0.74 -2.82
N ILE A 106 9.25 -0.48 -3.12
CA ILE A 106 9.79 -1.43 -2.12
C ILE A 106 11.06 -0.86 -1.46
N GLY A 107 11.96 -0.30 -2.25
CA GLY A 107 13.18 0.36 -1.77
C GLY A 107 12.87 1.53 -0.84
N THR A 108 11.87 2.34 -1.18
CA THR A 108 11.38 3.43 -0.32
C THR A 108 10.89 2.91 1.03
N MET A 109 10.14 1.80 1.07
CA MET A 109 9.74 1.17 2.32
C MET A 109 10.94 0.71 3.17
N PHE A 110 11.97 0.13 2.54
CA PHE A 110 13.22 -0.21 3.25
C PHE A 110 13.95 1.01 3.79
N VAL A 111 13.97 2.13 3.05
CA VAL A 111 14.56 3.39 3.53
C VAL A 111 13.83 3.87 4.78
N PHE A 112 12.50 3.95 4.77
CA PHE A 112 11.74 4.38 5.95
C PHE A 112 11.89 3.41 7.13
N ALA A 113 11.96 2.10 6.89
CA ALA A 113 12.26 1.13 7.93
C ALA A 113 13.67 1.32 8.53
N SER A 114 14.67 1.63 7.70
CA SER A 114 16.04 1.90 8.14
C SER A 114 16.12 3.20 8.95
N LYS A 115 15.54 4.29 8.46
CA LYS A 115 15.47 5.58 9.17
C LYS A 115 14.75 5.46 10.50
N GLY A 116 13.59 4.78 10.53
CA GLY A 116 12.85 4.55 11.77
C GLY A 116 13.63 3.74 12.82
N ARG A 117 14.63 2.93 12.42
CA ARG A 117 15.51 2.22 13.36
C ARG A 117 16.76 2.99 13.75
N ARG A 118 17.31 3.81 12.85
CA ARG A 118 18.60 4.50 13.02
C ARG A 118 18.49 5.91 13.57
N GLU A 119 17.41 6.61 13.20
CA GLU A 119 17.25 8.05 13.41
C GLU A 119 16.10 8.37 14.39
N MET A 120 15.20 7.43 14.65
CA MET A 120 14.07 7.62 15.57
C MET A 120 14.27 6.85 16.89
N PRO A 121 13.69 7.31 18.01
CA PRO A 121 13.81 6.63 19.30
C PRO A 121 12.96 5.35 19.34
N ASP A 122 13.37 4.38 20.15
CA ASP A 122 12.50 3.25 20.52
C ASP A 122 11.48 3.68 21.57
N ALA A 123 10.61 4.62 21.19
CA ALA A 123 9.64 5.26 22.05
C ALA A 123 8.38 5.66 21.25
N HIS A 124 7.40 6.24 21.95
CA HIS A 124 6.17 6.78 21.34
C HIS A 124 6.25 8.27 21.01
N VAL A 125 7.23 8.98 21.55
CA VAL A 125 7.43 10.42 21.38
C VAL A 125 8.76 10.65 20.66
N TYR A 126 8.73 11.52 19.64
CA TYR A 126 9.91 12.00 18.94
C TYR A 126 10.06 13.48 19.25
N LEU A 127 11.17 13.85 19.87
CA LEU A 127 11.47 15.25 20.19
C LEU A 127 11.90 15.97 18.92
N ASP A 128 11.46 17.22 18.79
CA ASP A 128 11.84 18.07 17.67
C ASP A 128 13.14 18.79 18.01
N GLY A 129 14.24 18.33 17.41
CA GLY A 129 15.58 18.87 17.62
C GLY A 129 16.32 18.30 18.82
N GLU A 130 17.58 18.73 18.94
CA GLU A 130 18.45 18.41 20.06
C GLU A 130 18.14 19.30 21.28
N VAL A 131 18.67 18.94 22.44
CA VAL A 131 18.61 19.80 23.62
C VAL A 131 19.47 21.05 23.39
N GLU A 132 18.85 22.23 23.45
CA GLU A 132 19.55 23.53 23.48
C GLU A 132 20.35 23.65 24.79
N MET A 133 21.64 24.02 24.70
CA MET A 133 22.54 24.19 25.85
C MET A 133 22.58 25.63 26.36
#